data_AF-A0A1G4XH05-F1
#
_entry.id   AF-A0A1G4XH05-F1
#
_cell.length_a   1.000
_cell.length_b   1.000
_cell.length_c   1.000
_cell.angle_alpha   90.00
_cell.angle_beta   90.00
_cell.angle_gamma   90.00
#
_symmetry.space_group_name_H-M   'P 1'
#
loop_
_entity.id
_entity.type
_entity.pdbx_description
1 polymer ?
#
loop_
_entity_poly.entity_id
_entity_poly.type
_entity_poly.pdbx_seq_one_letter_code
_entity_poly.pdbx_strand_id
1 'polypeptide(L)'
;MAIDRSKPLSEITFYCRPCYRTFKAAPARVEDAPDLDHHPYLYHSECPHCRSECEQVGWERGLLKAWANATGPRTHEGKAATAANLEGHPTKEESLRTRFNAMKHGLAARTATYFPSKPDGYAFCSTCDVDRVYCASQPACVKKTELFMLHHAAFDQRNPKHLMGIYSDLQASVFALVQQIIQTIVADGVKVEKLVWKHDPDGTPQVVEYFDEQGNRRLLRDDVQAHPLLKQLGELLTRSGLSLADMGMTQKLIEAEDNEIGRLAHEKESQEGVDAFRQRTVQLLESMAEKVMRANKQTDTDPILVEYQQESGK
;
A
#
# COMPACT_ATOMS: atom_id res chain seq x y z
N MET A 1 -14.05 0.03 -40.24
CA MET A 1 -13.33 0.77 -41.29
C MET A 1 -12.16 1.48 -40.62
N ALA A 2 -10.93 1.31 -41.11
CA ALA A 2 -9.78 2.03 -40.55
C ALA A 2 -10.01 3.53 -40.74
N ILE A 3 -9.92 4.31 -39.67
CA ILE A 3 -10.09 5.76 -39.72
C ILE A 3 -8.95 6.31 -40.56
N ASP A 4 -9.28 6.89 -41.71
CA ASP A 4 -8.33 7.58 -42.57
C ASP A 4 -7.94 8.90 -41.90
N ARG A 5 -6.75 8.92 -41.29
CA ARG A 5 -6.24 10.07 -40.52
C ARG A 5 -5.66 11.17 -41.42
N SER A 6 -5.67 11.01 -42.74
CA SER A 6 -5.33 12.08 -43.69
C SER A 6 -6.42 13.15 -43.81
N LYS A 7 -7.64 12.84 -43.36
CA LYS A 7 -8.81 13.71 -43.38
C LYS A 7 -9.05 14.35 -42.01
N PRO A 8 -9.83 15.44 -41.93
CA PRO A 8 -10.23 16.02 -40.66
C PRO A 8 -10.94 14.97 -39.79
N LEU A 9 -10.49 14.83 -38.54
CA LEU A 9 -11.01 13.86 -37.60
C LEU A 9 -12.28 14.41 -36.94
N SER A 10 -13.27 13.51 -36.76
CA SER A 10 -14.55 13.85 -36.15
C SER A 10 -14.49 14.04 -34.64
N GLU A 11 -13.49 13.46 -33.96
CA GLU A 11 -13.34 13.51 -32.50
C GLU A 11 -11.87 13.57 -32.10
N ILE A 12 -11.53 14.53 -31.23
CA ILE A 12 -10.16 14.87 -30.83
C ILE A 12 -10.15 15.23 -29.33
N THR A 13 -9.03 14.98 -28.68
CA THR A 13 -8.79 15.37 -27.29
C THR A 13 -8.20 16.78 -27.23
N PHE A 14 -8.79 17.61 -26.38
CA PHE A 14 -8.38 18.98 -26.11
C PHE A 14 -7.93 19.12 -24.66
N TYR A 15 -7.05 20.10 -24.42
CA TYR A 15 -6.58 20.44 -23.09
C TYR A 15 -6.88 21.90 -22.78
N CYS A 16 -7.69 22.11 -21.74
CA CYS A 16 -8.07 23.43 -21.27
C CYS A 16 -7.03 23.94 -20.27
N ARG A 17 -6.27 24.98 -20.64
CA ARG A 17 -5.28 25.60 -19.74
C ARG A 17 -5.94 26.24 -18.50
N PRO A 18 -7.06 26.97 -18.60
CA PRO A 18 -7.72 27.55 -17.42
C PRO A 18 -8.24 26.52 -16.42
N CYS A 19 -8.77 25.38 -16.89
CA CYS A 19 -9.38 24.37 -16.01
C CYS A 19 -8.47 23.19 -15.68
N TYR A 20 -7.28 23.09 -16.30
CA TYR A 20 -6.36 21.94 -16.18
C TYR A 20 -7.03 20.59 -16.46
N ARG A 21 -8.03 20.59 -17.36
CA ARG A 21 -8.82 19.40 -17.70
C ARG A 21 -8.66 19.04 -19.16
N THR A 22 -8.63 17.74 -19.42
CA THR A 22 -8.70 17.17 -20.77
C THR A 22 -10.12 16.72 -21.07
N PHE A 23 -10.58 16.94 -22.29
CA PHE A 23 -11.89 16.48 -22.76
C PHE A 23 -11.80 16.03 -24.21
N LYS A 24 -12.70 15.11 -24.61
CA LYS A 24 -12.86 14.69 -26.01
C LYS A 24 -14.11 15.33 -26.57
N ALA A 25 -14.00 15.94 -27.73
CA ALA A 25 -15.11 16.58 -28.39
C ALA A 25 -14.88 16.61 -29.92
N ALA A 26 -15.95 16.92 -30.65
CA ALA A 26 -15.82 17.34 -32.03
C ALA A 26 -15.15 18.73 -32.10
N PRO A 27 -14.21 18.96 -33.04
CA PRO A 27 -13.61 20.26 -33.22
C PRO A 27 -14.69 21.29 -33.61
N ALA A 28 -14.73 22.41 -32.91
CA ALA A 28 -15.63 23.52 -33.25
C ALA A 28 -15.08 24.32 -34.44
N ARG A 29 -13.76 24.42 -34.53
CA ARG A 29 -13.03 25.08 -35.61
C ARG A 29 -11.87 24.21 -36.06
N VAL A 30 -11.76 24.04 -37.36
CA VAL A 30 -10.63 23.37 -38.02
C VAL A 30 -9.94 24.44 -38.87
N GLU A 31 -8.66 24.68 -38.60
CA GLU A 31 -7.84 25.58 -39.40
C GLU A 31 -6.93 24.77 -40.31
N ASP A 32 -6.89 25.15 -41.59
CA ASP A 32 -5.94 24.58 -42.53
C ASP A 32 -4.55 25.12 -42.22
N ALA A 33 -3.65 24.21 -41.85
CA ALA A 33 -2.28 24.53 -41.49
C ALA A 33 -1.35 23.75 -42.44
N PRO A 34 -1.14 24.25 -43.66
CA PRO A 34 -0.40 23.54 -44.70
C PRO A 34 1.08 23.32 -44.35
N ASP A 35 1.62 24.06 -43.37
CA ASP A 35 2.97 23.91 -42.85
C ASP A 35 3.19 22.59 -42.06
N LEU A 36 2.13 21.85 -41.75
CA LEU A 36 2.19 20.55 -41.08
C LEU A 36 2.18 19.40 -42.11
N ASP A 37 3.38 18.97 -42.53
CA ASP A 37 3.62 17.92 -43.55
C ASP A 37 2.84 16.60 -43.36
N HIS A 38 2.45 16.27 -42.12
CA HIS A 38 1.87 14.97 -41.77
C HIS A 38 0.37 15.01 -41.50
N HIS A 39 -0.14 16.17 -41.10
CA HIS A 39 -1.54 16.37 -40.77
C HIS A 39 -1.88 17.87 -40.86
N PRO A 40 -2.36 18.36 -42.01
CA PRO A 40 -2.45 19.79 -42.33
C PRO A 40 -3.68 20.47 -41.71
N TYR A 41 -4.10 20.03 -40.53
CA TYR A 41 -5.27 20.56 -39.83
C TYR A 41 -4.95 20.82 -38.36
N LEU A 42 -5.20 22.05 -37.92
CA LEU A 42 -5.22 22.43 -36.51
C LEU A 42 -6.66 22.42 -36.01
N TYR A 43 -6.83 21.93 -34.78
CA TYR A 43 -8.15 21.74 -34.20
C TYR A 43 -8.30 22.58 -32.96
N HIS A 44 -9.43 23.28 -32.89
CA HIS A 44 -9.83 24.10 -31.77
C HIS A 44 -11.25 23.73 -31.33
N SER A 45 -11.48 23.75 -30.02
CA SER A 45 -12.81 23.57 -29.45
C SER A 45 -12.98 24.39 -28.18
N GLU A 46 -14.22 24.68 -27.81
CA GLU A 46 -14.53 25.37 -26.56
C GLU A 46 -14.60 24.38 -25.40
N CYS A 47 -14.01 24.76 -24.26
CA CYS A 47 -14.14 23.95 -23.06
C CYS A 47 -15.60 23.93 -22.56
N PRO A 48 -16.20 22.75 -22.29
CA PRO A 48 -17.58 22.66 -21.79
C PRO A 48 -17.78 23.32 -20.41
N HIS A 49 -16.70 23.60 -19.68
CA HIS A 49 -16.76 24.16 -18.33
C HIS A 49 -16.54 25.67 -18.27
N CYS A 50 -15.49 26.18 -18.93
CA CYS A 50 -15.13 27.60 -18.87
C CYS A 50 -15.33 28.35 -20.19
N ARG A 51 -15.77 27.66 -21.25
CA ARG A 51 -15.99 28.20 -22.60
C ARG A 51 -14.79 28.90 -23.22
N SER A 52 -13.59 28.68 -22.67
CA SER A 52 -12.35 29.15 -23.30
C SER A 52 -12.00 28.27 -24.49
N GLU A 53 -11.44 28.90 -25.52
CA GLU A 53 -10.91 28.19 -26.69
C GLU A 53 -9.70 27.35 -26.28
N CYS A 54 -9.74 26.07 -26.64
CA CYS A 54 -8.76 25.07 -26.28
C CYS A 54 -8.16 24.46 -27.54
N GLU A 55 -6.85 24.34 -27.54
CA GLU A 55 -6.08 23.67 -28.59
C GLU A 55 -6.06 22.15 -28.36
N GLN A 56 -5.80 21.42 -29.44
CA GLN A 56 -5.51 19.98 -29.40
C GLN A 56 -4.35 19.66 -28.46
N VAL A 57 -4.43 18.53 -27.73
CA VAL A 57 -3.35 18.11 -26.85
C VAL A 57 -2.09 17.67 -27.60
N GLY A 58 -0.92 18.04 -27.09
CA GLY A 58 0.39 17.74 -27.69
C GLY A 58 0.66 16.24 -27.92
N TRP A 59 0.19 15.33 -27.06
CA TRP A 59 0.38 13.89 -27.27
C TRP A 59 -0.45 13.35 -28.44
N GLU A 60 -1.62 13.95 -28.71
CA GLU A 60 -2.46 13.55 -29.84
C GLU A 60 -1.84 13.98 -31.16
N ARG A 61 -1.22 15.16 -31.20
CA ARG A 61 -0.35 15.57 -32.31
C ARG A 61 0.81 14.59 -32.51
N GLY A 62 1.39 14.09 -31.41
CA GLY A 62 2.40 13.04 -31.43
C GLY A 62 1.89 11.72 -32.03
N LEU A 63 0.66 11.29 -31.69
CA LEU A 63 0.03 10.10 -32.24
C LEU A 63 -0.25 10.23 -33.75
N LEU A 64 -0.63 11.41 -34.23
CA LEU A 64 -0.82 11.68 -35.66
C LEU A 64 0.51 11.62 -36.43
N LYS A 65 1.57 12.18 -35.86
CA LYS A 65 2.94 12.06 -36.42
C LYS A 65 3.44 10.62 -36.43
N ALA A 66 3.15 9.84 -35.38
CA ALA A 66 3.52 8.44 -35.29
C ALA A 66 2.78 7.60 -36.35
N TRP A 67 1.49 7.87 -36.59
CA TRP A 67 0.73 7.22 -37.66
C TRP A 67 1.32 7.49 -39.05
N ALA A 68 1.77 8.72 -39.30
CA ALA A 68 2.46 9.08 -40.55
C ALA A 68 3.90 8.52 -40.66
N ASN A 69 4.35 7.71 -39.70
CA ASN A 69 5.73 7.24 -39.55
C ASN A 69 6.76 8.38 -39.61
N ALA A 70 6.37 9.56 -39.12
CA ALA A 70 7.14 10.79 -39.19
C ALA A 70 7.97 11.05 -37.93
N THR A 71 7.86 10.18 -36.92
CA THR A 71 8.65 10.27 -35.71
C THR A 71 10.06 9.73 -35.96
N GLY A 72 11.01 10.65 -36.13
CA GLY A 72 12.45 10.38 -36.22
C GLY A 72 13.10 11.00 -37.46
N PRO A 73 14.39 11.37 -37.41
CA PRO A 73 15.08 11.95 -38.56
C PRO A 73 15.27 10.90 -39.67
N ARG A 74 14.87 11.27 -40.90
CA ARG A 74 15.02 10.42 -42.10
C ARG A 74 16.34 10.66 -42.82
N THR A 75 16.92 11.85 -42.68
CA THR A 75 18.19 12.23 -43.30
C THR A 75 19.38 11.55 -42.63
N HIS A 76 20.43 11.28 -43.40
CA HIS A 76 21.66 10.68 -42.87
C HIS A 76 22.29 11.56 -41.78
N GLU A 77 22.27 12.88 -41.97
CA GLU A 77 22.73 13.87 -41.00
C GLU A 77 21.89 13.87 -39.71
N GLY A 78 20.57 13.79 -39.80
CA GLY A 78 19.71 13.74 -38.63
C GLY A 78 19.82 12.42 -37.86
N LYS A 79 20.05 11.31 -38.57
CA LYS A 79 20.37 10.02 -37.95
C LYS A 79 21.73 10.06 -37.26
N ALA A 80 22.73 10.69 -37.88
CA ALA A 80 24.05 10.88 -37.27
C ALA A 80 23.98 11.79 -36.03
N ALA A 81 23.23 12.88 -36.06
CA ALA A 81 23.03 13.75 -34.90
C ALA A 81 22.28 13.05 -33.76
N THR A 82 21.30 12.19 -34.09
CA THR A 82 20.61 11.38 -33.07
C THR A 82 21.52 10.28 -32.52
N ALA A 83 22.36 9.68 -33.36
CA ALA A 83 23.37 8.71 -32.93
C ALA A 83 24.45 9.36 -32.05
N ALA A 84 24.87 10.59 -32.36
CA ALA A 84 25.78 11.38 -31.53
C ALA A 84 25.15 11.73 -30.17
N ASN A 85 23.84 12.01 -30.11
CA ASN A 85 23.13 12.22 -28.83
C ASN A 85 23.01 10.94 -27.98
N LEU A 86 23.13 9.76 -28.62
CA LEU A 86 23.17 8.45 -27.96
C LEU A 86 24.61 7.99 -27.70
N GLU A 87 25.62 8.74 -28.16
CA GLU A 87 27.01 8.40 -27.98
C GLU A 87 27.40 8.74 -26.54
N GLY A 88 27.55 7.69 -25.72
CA GLY A 88 27.76 7.81 -24.27
C GLY A 88 26.53 7.51 -23.42
N HIS A 89 25.33 7.37 -24.00
CA HIS A 89 24.10 7.03 -23.27
C HIS A 89 23.22 6.00 -24.02
N PRO A 90 22.71 4.95 -23.35
CA PRO A 90 22.91 4.64 -21.93
C PRO A 90 24.32 4.07 -21.71
N THR A 91 25.03 4.60 -20.72
CA THR A 91 26.24 3.95 -20.21
C THR A 91 25.92 2.52 -19.75
N LYS A 92 26.92 1.64 -19.64
CA LYS A 92 26.70 0.25 -19.21
C LYS A 92 25.97 0.17 -17.85
N GLU A 93 26.20 1.14 -16.97
CA GLU A 93 25.48 1.26 -15.69
C GLU A 93 24.04 1.75 -15.85
N GLU A 94 23.78 2.75 -16.70
CA GLU A 94 22.44 3.24 -17.01
C GLU A 94 21.60 2.20 -17.76
N SER A 95 22.24 1.39 -18.62
CA SER A 95 21.64 0.25 -19.32
C SER A 95 21.23 -0.85 -18.33
N LEU A 96 22.02 -1.07 -17.27
CA LEU A 96 21.67 -2.01 -16.20
C LEU A 96 20.48 -1.50 -15.39
N ARG A 97 20.43 -0.19 -15.06
CA ARG A 97 19.30 0.45 -14.37
C ARG A 97 18.00 0.43 -15.20
N THR A 98 18.08 0.72 -16.49
CA THR A 98 16.92 0.68 -17.41
C THR A 98 16.46 -0.74 -17.71
N ARG A 99 17.38 -1.71 -17.86
CA ARG A 99 17.03 -3.14 -17.97
C ARG A 99 16.40 -3.69 -16.69
N PHE A 100 16.83 -3.24 -15.50
CA PHE A 100 16.21 -3.62 -14.23
C PHE A 100 14.76 -3.12 -14.11
N ASN A 101 14.46 -1.93 -14.64
CA ASN A 101 13.09 -1.39 -14.65
C ASN A 101 12.18 -2.07 -15.70
N ALA A 102 12.76 -2.58 -16.80
CA ALA A 102 12.02 -3.28 -17.85
C ALA A 102 11.77 -4.77 -17.54
N MET A 103 12.64 -5.41 -16.75
CA MET A 103 12.45 -6.80 -16.29
C MET A 103 11.47 -6.84 -15.12
N LYS A 104 10.19 -6.91 -15.46
CA LYS A 104 9.14 -7.44 -14.58
C LYS A 104 9.57 -8.78 -13.97
N HIS A 105 10.07 -8.77 -12.75
CA HIS A 105 9.97 -9.90 -11.81
C HIS A 105 8.87 -9.56 -10.81
N GLY A 106 7.61 -9.56 -11.26
CA GLY A 106 6.47 -9.15 -10.44
C GLY A 106 6.22 -9.97 -9.17
N LEU A 107 6.97 -11.06 -8.93
CA LEU A 107 6.84 -11.90 -7.74
C LEU A 107 8.05 -11.85 -6.78
N ALA A 108 9.25 -11.48 -7.28
CA ALA A 108 10.49 -11.52 -6.50
C ALA A 108 11.41 -10.30 -6.72
N ALA A 109 11.00 -9.32 -7.54
CA ALA A 109 11.69 -8.04 -7.61
C ALA A 109 11.58 -7.37 -6.24
N ARG A 110 12.73 -7.18 -5.58
CA ARG A 110 12.87 -6.13 -4.58
C ARG A 110 12.71 -4.81 -5.31
N THR A 111 11.47 -4.35 -5.46
CA THR A 111 11.20 -2.97 -5.85
C THR A 111 11.99 -2.08 -4.90
N ALA A 112 12.79 -1.16 -5.44
CA ALA A 112 13.42 -0.15 -4.62
C ALA A 112 12.31 0.60 -3.88
N THR A 113 12.20 0.39 -2.57
CA THR A 113 11.20 1.00 -1.68
C THR A 113 11.56 2.45 -1.39
N TYR A 114 11.77 3.21 -2.46
CA TYR A 114 11.93 4.64 -2.38
C TYR A 114 10.54 5.26 -2.45
N PHE A 115 10.06 5.80 -1.33
CA PHE A 115 8.85 6.61 -1.31
C PHE A 115 9.25 8.05 -1.65
N PRO A 116 9.11 8.52 -2.91
CA PRO A 116 9.53 9.88 -3.26
C PRO A 116 8.78 10.93 -2.43
N SER A 117 9.47 12.00 -2.07
CA SER A 117 8.85 13.20 -1.50
C SER A 117 7.93 13.85 -2.53
N LYS A 118 6.63 13.57 -2.42
CA LYS A 118 5.58 14.20 -3.22
C LYS A 118 4.58 14.87 -2.29
N PRO A 119 4.73 16.17 -1.99
CA PRO A 119 3.70 16.92 -1.27
C PRO A 119 2.36 16.75 -2.00
N ASP A 120 1.30 16.43 -1.24
CA ASP A 120 -0.05 16.12 -1.77
C ASP A 120 -0.13 14.93 -2.75
N GLY A 121 0.94 14.16 -2.94
CA GLY A 121 0.98 13.03 -3.87
C GLY A 121 0.42 11.73 -3.30
N TYR A 122 0.24 11.63 -1.98
CA TYR A 122 -0.31 10.46 -1.30
C TYR A 122 -1.63 10.78 -0.61
N ALA A 123 -2.52 9.79 -0.51
CA ALA A 123 -3.85 9.96 0.09
C ALA A 123 -3.80 10.47 1.55
N PHE A 124 -2.77 10.10 2.31
CA PHE A 124 -2.59 10.55 3.70
C PHE A 124 -1.96 11.94 3.83
N CYS A 125 -1.50 12.56 2.73
CA CYS A 125 -0.90 13.90 2.78
C CYS A 125 -1.89 14.96 3.26
N SER A 126 -3.20 14.75 3.07
CA SER A 126 -4.25 15.66 3.55
C SER A 126 -4.30 15.77 5.08
N THR A 127 -3.91 14.72 5.80
CA THR A 127 -3.90 14.65 7.26
C THR A 127 -2.49 14.60 7.84
N CYS A 128 -1.48 14.86 7.01
CA CYS A 128 -0.08 14.77 7.40
C CYS A 128 0.36 16.04 8.16
N ASP A 129 1.02 15.84 9.30
CA ASP A 129 1.59 16.85 10.20
C ASP A 129 2.92 17.45 9.70
N VAL A 130 3.56 16.82 8.72
CA VAL A 130 4.84 17.27 8.14
C VAL A 130 4.63 18.50 7.26
N ASP A 131 5.39 19.57 7.52
CA ASP A 131 5.40 20.78 6.69
C ASP A 131 5.71 20.46 5.22
N ARG A 132 4.97 21.10 4.30
CA ARG A 132 5.07 20.88 2.86
C ARG A 132 6.44 21.27 2.32
N VAL A 133 7.01 22.37 2.82
CA VAL A 133 8.33 22.86 2.38
C VAL A 133 9.43 21.90 2.83
N TYR A 134 9.34 21.43 4.08
CA TYR A 134 10.23 20.39 4.59
C TYR A 134 10.06 19.06 3.86
N CYS A 135 8.83 18.64 3.56
CA CYS A 135 8.55 17.39 2.84
C CYS A 135 9.18 17.38 1.45
N ALA A 136 9.11 18.49 0.71
CA ALA A 136 9.67 18.61 -0.63
C ALA A 136 11.21 18.59 -0.66
N SER A 137 11.87 19.04 0.42
CA SER A 137 13.34 19.07 0.50
C SER A 137 13.94 17.71 0.85
N GLN A 138 13.16 16.81 1.45
CA GLN A 138 13.62 15.46 1.77
C GLN A 138 13.76 14.60 0.51
N PRO A 139 14.71 13.66 0.47
CA PRO A 139 14.79 12.69 -0.62
C PRO A 139 13.54 11.80 -0.66
N ALA A 140 13.08 11.35 0.50
CA ALA A 140 11.94 10.45 0.62
C ALA A 140 10.86 10.98 1.57
N CYS A 141 9.65 10.48 1.39
CA CYS A 141 8.54 10.75 2.29
C CYS A 141 8.83 10.15 3.67
N VAL A 142 8.97 11.01 4.68
CA VAL A 142 9.38 10.63 6.04
C VAL A 142 8.42 9.58 6.65
N LYS A 143 7.11 9.86 6.65
CA LYS A 143 6.10 8.99 7.30
C LYS A 143 5.98 7.62 6.65
N LYS A 144 6.03 7.54 5.30
CA LYS A 144 5.98 6.24 4.61
C LYS A 144 7.24 5.43 4.80
N THR A 145 8.38 6.11 4.78
CA THR A 145 9.67 5.48 5.04
C THR A 145 9.73 4.96 6.48
N GLU A 146 9.27 5.74 7.45
CA GLU A 146 9.17 5.33 8.86
C GLU A 146 8.29 4.08 9.03
N LEU A 147 7.07 4.10 8.49
CA LEU A 147 6.16 2.94 8.55
C LEU A 147 6.80 1.69 7.93
N PHE A 148 7.43 1.84 6.77
CA PHE A 148 8.11 0.73 6.11
C PHE A 148 9.28 0.19 6.94
N MET A 149 10.11 1.08 7.50
CA MET A 149 11.25 0.70 8.33
C MET A 149 10.82 0.02 9.62
N LEU A 150 9.71 0.43 10.25
CA LEU A 150 9.14 -0.25 11.41
C LEU A 150 8.74 -1.69 11.09
N HIS A 151 8.06 -1.90 9.96
CA HIS A 151 7.73 -3.25 9.49
C HIS A 151 8.99 -4.07 9.18
N HIS A 152 9.96 -3.49 8.46
CA HIS A 152 11.21 -4.18 8.12
C HIS A 152 12.00 -4.57 9.38
N ALA A 153 12.16 -3.64 10.33
CA ALA A 153 12.87 -3.88 11.58
C ALA A 153 12.18 -4.97 12.42
N ALA A 154 10.85 -4.96 12.50
CA ALA A 154 10.10 -5.98 13.22
C ALA A 154 10.28 -7.39 12.61
N PHE A 155 10.35 -7.49 11.28
CA PHE A 155 10.62 -8.75 10.59
C PHE A 155 12.08 -9.21 10.76
N ASP A 156 13.05 -8.30 10.64
CA ASP A 156 14.47 -8.62 10.82
C ASP A 156 14.76 -9.11 12.24
N GLN A 157 14.20 -8.45 13.24
CA GLN A 157 14.36 -8.80 14.65
C GLN A 157 13.47 -9.98 15.08
N ARG A 158 12.61 -10.49 14.19
CA ARG A 158 11.59 -11.52 14.46
C ARG A 158 10.76 -11.22 15.72
N ASN A 159 10.55 -9.94 16.02
CA ASN A 159 9.82 -9.50 17.20
C ASN A 159 8.57 -8.72 16.78
N PRO A 160 7.39 -9.38 16.74
CA PRO A 160 6.15 -8.75 16.30
C PRO A 160 5.64 -7.69 17.28
N LYS A 161 6.19 -7.61 18.51
CA LYS A 161 5.77 -6.64 19.53
C LYS A 161 5.90 -5.19 19.08
N HIS A 162 6.86 -4.88 18.20
CA HIS A 162 7.04 -3.53 17.67
C HIS A 162 5.90 -3.07 16.76
N LEU A 163 5.08 -3.99 16.24
CA LEU A 163 3.94 -3.69 15.37
C LEU A 163 2.60 -3.77 16.11
N MET A 164 2.59 -4.13 17.40
CA MET A 164 1.36 -4.35 18.15
C MET A 164 0.45 -3.13 18.17
N GLY A 165 1.00 -1.92 18.34
CA GLY A 165 0.21 -0.68 18.29
C GLY A 165 -0.43 -0.45 16.91
N ILE A 166 0.33 -0.68 15.83
CA ILE A 166 -0.16 -0.50 14.46
C ILE A 166 -1.25 -1.53 14.14
N TYR A 167 -1.05 -2.79 14.54
CA TYR A 167 -2.03 -3.85 14.31
C TYR A 167 -3.25 -3.71 15.20
N SER A 168 -3.11 -3.26 16.45
CA SER A 168 -4.27 -2.98 17.31
C SER A 168 -5.12 -1.85 16.75
N ASP A 169 -4.49 -0.78 16.26
CA ASP A 169 -5.20 0.35 15.65
C ASP A 169 -5.89 -0.07 14.35
N LEU A 170 -5.22 -0.85 13.51
CA LEU A 170 -5.81 -1.41 12.30
C LEU A 170 -7.01 -2.30 12.63
N GLN A 171 -6.85 -3.22 13.57
CA GLN A 171 -7.92 -4.14 13.99
C GLN A 171 -9.10 -3.37 14.58
N ALA A 172 -8.86 -2.37 15.44
CA ALA A 172 -9.88 -1.49 15.98
C ALA A 172 -10.62 -0.72 14.87
N SER A 173 -9.89 -0.20 13.87
CA SER A 173 -10.48 0.51 12.73
C SER A 173 -11.38 -0.39 11.89
N VAL A 174 -10.97 -1.64 11.66
CA VAL A 174 -11.77 -2.63 10.92
C VAL A 174 -13.03 -2.99 11.71
N PHE A 175 -12.93 -3.18 13.02
CA PHE A 175 -14.09 -3.42 13.87
C PHE A 175 -15.05 -2.25 13.92
N ALA A 176 -14.55 -1.01 13.96
CA ALA A 176 -15.40 0.18 13.90
C ALA A 176 -16.18 0.25 12.58
N LEU A 177 -15.54 -0.07 11.45
CA LEU A 177 -16.21 -0.15 10.15
C LEU A 177 -17.28 -1.26 10.11
N VAL A 178 -16.96 -2.44 10.65
CA VAL A 178 -17.93 -3.55 10.75
C VAL A 178 -19.13 -3.14 11.60
N GLN A 179 -18.91 -2.49 12.75
CA GLN A 179 -19.96 -1.98 13.61
C GLN A 179 -20.82 -0.94 12.89
N GLN A 180 -20.22 -0.02 12.13
CA GLN A 180 -20.94 0.97 11.34
C GLN A 180 -21.80 0.31 10.25
N ILE A 181 -21.27 -0.69 9.53
CA ILE A 181 -22.03 -1.46 8.54
C ILE A 181 -23.23 -2.14 9.20
N ILE A 182 -23.05 -2.76 10.37
CA ILE A 182 -24.15 -3.40 11.11
C ILE A 182 -25.19 -2.36 11.53
N GLN A 183 -24.78 -1.20 12.04
CA GLN A 183 -25.69 -0.12 12.42
C GLN A 183 -26.50 0.41 11.22
N THR A 184 -25.86 0.57 10.06
CA THR A 184 -26.55 0.95 8.82
C THR A 184 -27.57 -0.11 8.41
N ILE A 185 -27.21 -1.40 8.46
CA ILE A 185 -28.15 -2.50 8.15
C ILE A 185 -29.33 -2.52 9.13
N VAL A 186 -29.09 -2.24 10.43
CA VAL A 186 -30.16 -2.16 11.44
C VAL A 186 -31.08 -0.97 11.18
N ALA A 187 -30.53 0.18 10.75
CA ALA A 187 -31.30 1.39 10.46
C ALA A 187 -32.13 1.26 9.18
N ASP A 188 -31.55 0.74 8.10
CA ASP A 188 -32.22 0.58 6.81
C ASP A 188 -33.18 -0.63 6.79
N GLY A 189 -32.98 -1.57 7.72
CA GLY A 189 -33.69 -2.85 7.77
C GLY A 189 -33.12 -3.88 6.80
N VAL A 190 -33.48 -5.15 7.00
CA VAL A 190 -32.98 -6.29 6.20
C VAL A 190 -33.46 -6.24 4.74
N LYS A 191 -34.53 -5.49 4.48
CA LYS A 191 -35.23 -5.44 3.20
C LYS A 191 -35.12 -4.04 2.61
N VAL A 192 -34.38 -3.90 1.51
CA VAL A 192 -34.38 -2.67 0.72
C VAL A 192 -35.38 -2.86 -0.40
N GLU A 193 -36.46 -2.09 -0.37
CA GLU A 193 -37.53 -2.18 -1.38
C GLU A 193 -37.19 -1.30 -2.59
N LYS A 194 -37.10 -1.90 -3.77
CA LYS A 194 -36.94 -1.19 -5.03
C LYS A 194 -38.30 -0.97 -5.70
N LEU A 195 -38.45 0.18 -6.35
CA LEU A 195 -39.62 0.48 -7.16
C LEU A 195 -39.49 -0.21 -8.51
N VAL A 196 -40.56 -0.90 -8.94
CA VAL A 196 -40.63 -1.51 -10.27
C VAL A 196 -41.07 -0.46 -11.29
N TRP A 197 -40.25 -0.30 -12.31
CA TRP A 197 -40.57 0.53 -13.47
C TRP A 197 -41.07 -0.38 -14.58
N LYS A 198 -42.27 -0.10 -15.08
CA LYS A 198 -42.76 -0.73 -16.31
C LYS A 198 -42.49 0.23 -17.45
N HIS A 199 -41.81 -0.26 -18.49
CA HIS A 199 -41.62 0.49 -19.72
C HIS A 199 -42.78 0.19 -20.65
N ASP A 200 -43.59 1.19 -20.94
CA ASP A 200 -44.59 1.12 -22.01
C ASP A 200 -43.90 1.19 -23.39
N PRO A 201 -44.56 0.71 -24.47
CA PRO A 201 -44.00 0.69 -25.82
C PRO A 201 -43.58 2.08 -26.36
N ASP A 202 -44.03 3.18 -25.76
CA ASP A 202 -43.62 4.56 -26.08
C ASP A 202 -42.41 5.06 -25.25
N GLY A 203 -41.69 4.15 -24.57
CA GLY A 203 -40.39 4.44 -23.94
C GLY A 203 -40.43 5.29 -22.67
N THR A 204 -41.61 5.64 -22.15
CA THR A 204 -41.72 6.37 -20.87
C THR A 204 -41.84 5.38 -19.71
N PRO A 205 -40.93 5.40 -18.70
CA PRO A 205 -41.04 4.53 -17.54
C PRO A 205 -42.16 5.02 -16.60
N GLN A 206 -43.17 4.19 -16.36
CA GLN A 206 -44.19 4.44 -15.35
C GLN A 206 -43.96 3.54 -14.13
N VAL A 207 -44.11 4.09 -12.93
CA VAL A 207 -44.11 3.31 -11.69
C VAL A 207 -45.43 2.56 -11.62
N VAL A 208 -45.38 1.24 -11.41
CA VAL A 208 -46.61 0.44 -11.34
C VAL A 208 -47.30 0.73 -10.02
N GLU A 209 -48.53 1.27 -10.06
CA GLU A 209 -49.38 1.49 -8.90
C GLU A 209 -50.43 0.37 -8.80
N TYR A 210 -50.67 -0.15 -7.61
CA TYR A 210 -51.78 -1.05 -7.31
C TYR A 210 -52.61 -0.49 -6.14
N PHE A 211 -53.91 -0.75 -6.15
CA PHE A 211 -54.80 -0.35 -5.06
C PHE A 211 -54.95 -1.54 -4.10
N ASP A 212 -54.68 -1.34 -2.81
CA ASP A 212 -54.99 -2.34 -1.78
C ASP A 212 -56.51 -2.51 -1.63
N GLU A 213 -56.94 -3.59 -0.96
CA GLU A 213 -58.36 -3.89 -0.64
C GLU A 213 -59.08 -2.77 0.18
N GLN A 214 -58.33 -1.81 0.73
CA GLN A 214 -58.85 -0.65 1.47
C GLN A 214 -58.86 0.65 0.64
N GLY A 215 -58.64 0.58 -0.67
CA GLY A 215 -58.76 1.72 -1.59
C GLY A 215 -57.59 2.72 -1.56
N ASN A 216 -56.50 2.41 -0.84
CA ASN A 216 -55.31 3.24 -0.80
C ASN A 216 -54.35 2.89 -1.95
N ARG A 217 -53.80 3.92 -2.60
CA ARG A 217 -52.78 3.79 -3.66
C ARG A 217 -51.47 3.32 -3.06
N ARG A 218 -50.96 2.16 -3.49
CA ARG A 218 -49.62 1.68 -3.16
C ARG A 218 -48.82 1.41 -4.42
N LEU A 219 -47.53 1.74 -4.38
CA LEU A 219 -46.61 1.43 -5.47
C LEU A 219 -46.27 -0.06 -5.42
N LEU A 220 -46.21 -0.73 -6.57
CA LEU A 220 -45.78 -2.12 -6.69
C LEU A 220 -44.28 -2.18 -6.38
N ARG A 221 -43.97 -2.71 -5.20
CA ARG A 221 -42.62 -2.99 -4.74
C ARG A 221 -42.41 -4.47 -4.98
N ASP A 222 -41.60 -4.82 -5.98
CA ASP A 222 -41.19 -6.22 -6.18
C ASP A 222 -39.67 -6.35 -6.04
N ASP A 223 -39.29 -7.53 -5.60
CA ASP A 223 -37.95 -7.97 -5.24
C ASP A 223 -37.44 -7.41 -3.89
N VAL A 224 -37.83 -8.12 -2.81
CA VAL A 224 -37.20 -8.01 -1.48
C VAL A 224 -35.77 -8.52 -1.60
N GLN A 225 -34.85 -7.65 -1.99
CA GLN A 225 -33.44 -7.96 -2.02
C GLN A 225 -32.84 -7.79 -0.63
N ALA A 226 -32.03 -8.76 -0.20
CA ALA A 226 -31.21 -8.63 0.99
C ALA A 226 -30.31 -7.39 0.85
N HIS A 227 -30.10 -6.67 1.95
CA HIS A 227 -29.25 -5.49 1.97
C HIS A 227 -27.90 -5.77 1.29
N PRO A 228 -27.46 -4.97 0.29
CA PRO A 228 -26.27 -5.25 -0.51
C PRO A 228 -24.96 -5.35 0.32
N LEU A 229 -24.95 -4.76 1.51
CA LEU A 229 -23.81 -4.79 2.44
C LEU A 229 -23.69 -6.12 3.19
N LEU A 230 -24.74 -6.94 3.29
CA LEU A 230 -24.69 -8.24 3.97
C LEU A 230 -23.72 -9.20 3.27
N LYS A 231 -23.68 -9.19 1.94
CA LYS A 231 -22.75 -10.02 1.17
C LYS A 231 -21.31 -9.57 1.40
N GLN A 232 -21.05 -8.27 1.34
CA GLN A 232 -19.72 -7.71 1.56
C GLN A 232 -19.23 -7.93 3.00
N LEU A 233 -20.12 -7.81 3.99
CA LEU A 233 -19.83 -8.12 5.38
C LEU A 233 -19.51 -9.61 5.57
N GLY A 234 -20.29 -10.50 4.97
CA GLY A 234 -20.03 -11.95 5.01
C GLY A 234 -18.68 -12.32 4.38
N GLU A 235 -18.35 -11.74 3.22
CA GLU A 235 -17.04 -11.92 2.56
C GLU A 235 -15.89 -11.35 3.40
N LEU A 236 -16.09 -10.21 4.08
CA LEU A 236 -15.08 -9.62 4.95
C LEU A 236 -14.82 -10.53 6.16
N LEU A 237 -15.86 -10.90 6.91
CA LEU A 237 -15.75 -11.72 8.12
C LEU A 237 -15.11 -13.10 7.84
N THR A 238 -15.46 -13.72 6.73
CA THR A 238 -14.90 -15.02 6.33
C THR A 238 -13.44 -14.91 5.91
N ARG A 239 -13.05 -13.89 5.14
CA ARG A 239 -11.66 -13.72 4.68
C ARG A 239 -10.72 -13.21 5.76
N SER A 240 -11.22 -12.41 6.70
CA SER A 240 -10.41 -11.90 7.81
C SER A 240 -10.25 -12.92 8.94
N GLY A 241 -10.82 -14.12 8.81
CA GLY A 241 -10.83 -15.10 9.91
C GLY A 241 -11.47 -14.52 11.18
N LEU A 242 -12.41 -13.57 11.05
CA LEU A 242 -13.11 -12.97 12.19
C LEU A 242 -14.34 -13.81 12.54
N SER A 243 -14.18 -15.14 12.52
CA SER A 243 -15.20 -16.02 13.07
C SER A 243 -15.26 -15.80 14.58
N LEU A 244 -16.43 -15.94 15.21
CA LEU A 244 -16.57 -15.83 16.67
C LEU A 244 -15.62 -16.77 17.43
N ALA A 245 -15.17 -17.85 16.79
CA ALA A 245 -14.17 -18.76 17.34
C ALA A 245 -12.76 -18.15 17.35
N ASP A 246 -12.36 -17.42 16.32
CA ASP A 246 -11.00 -16.84 16.23
C ASP A 246 -10.85 -15.52 17.00
N MET A 247 -11.96 -14.87 17.37
CA MET A 247 -11.93 -13.60 18.13
C MET A 247 -11.66 -13.78 19.63
N GLY A 248 -11.32 -14.99 20.10
CA GLY A 248 -11.07 -15.27 21.52
C GLY A 248 -12.29 -15.01 22.43
N MET A 249 -13.47 -14.77 21.83
CA MET A 249 -14.70 -14.35 22.53
C MET A 249 -15.64 -15.54 22.81
N THR A 250 -15.14 -16.77 22.66
CA THR A 250 -15.85 -17.97 23.12
C THR A 250 -15.17 -18.49 24.37
N GLN A 251 -15.96 -18.71 25.42
CA GLN A 251 -15.47 -19.07 26.76
C GLN A 251 -14.53 -20.30 26.76
N LYS A 252 -14.75 -21.23 25.83
CA LYS A 252 -13.91 -22.43 25.67
C LYS A 252 -12.49 -22.17 25.15
N LEU A 253 -12.29 -21.12 24.37
CA LEU A 253 -10.96 -20.75 23.85
C LEU A 253 -10.17 -19.92 24.85
N ILE A 254 -10.84 -19.06 25.62
CA ILE A 254 -10.23 -18.36 26.78
C ILE A 254 -9.75 -19.40 27.80
N GLU A 255 -10.59 -20.38 28.13
CA GLU A 255 -10.21 -21.50 29.01
C GLU A 255 -9.07 -22.35 28.43
N ALA A 256 -8.93 -22.46 27.10
CA ALA A 256 -7.84 -23.19 26.46
C ALA A 256 -6.51 -22.42 26.52
N GLU A 257 -6.52 -21.11 26.24
CA GLU A 257 -5.34 -20.25 26.35
C GLU A 257 -4.86 -20.12 27.81
N ASP A 258 -5.77 -19.97 28.78
CA ASP A 258 -5.42 -19.94 30.20
C ASP A 258 -4.77 -21.25 30.66
N ASN A 259 -5.25 -22.39 30.17
CA ASN A 259 -4.64 -23.70 30.44
C ASN A 259 -3.26 -23.86 29.80
N GLU A 260 -3.02 -23.32 28.60
CA GLU A 260 -1.70 -23.31 27.97
C GLU A 260 -0.70 -22.39 28.70
N ILE A 261 -1.16 -21.22 29.16
CA ILE A 261 -0.35 -20.30 29.98
C ILE A 261 0.01 -20.94 31.33
N GLY A 262 -0.95 -21.64 31.97
CA GLY A 262 -0.71 -22.40 33.19
C GLY A 262 0.30 -23.55 33.00
N ARG A 263 0.26 -24.21 31.84
CA ARG A 263 1.22 -25.27 31.49
C ARG A 263 2.63 -24.72 31.22
N LEU A 264 2.75 -23.57 30.56
CA LEU A 264 4.03 -22.90 30.32
C LEU A 264 4.64 -22.30 31.61
N ALA A 265 3.82 -21.88 32.56
CA ALA A 265 4.27 -21.47 33.89
C ALA A 265 4.85 -22.67 34.67
N HIS A 266 4.21 -23.84 34.58
CA HIS A 266 4.74 -25.08 35.15
C HIS A 266 6.00 -25.59 34.42
N GLU A 267 6.12 -25.39 33.11
CA GLU A 267 7.35 -25.72 32.35
C GLU A 267 8.53 -24.78 32.66
N LYS A 268 8.27 -23.52 33.05
CA LYS A 268 9.32 -22.62 33.56
C LYS A 268 9.77 -22.95 34.97
N GLU A 269 8.86 -23.41 35.84
CA GLU A 269 9.24 -23.96 37.15
C GLU A 269 10.01 -25.28 37.03
N SER A 270 9.79 -26.06 35.97
CA SER A 270 10.45 -27.36 35.79
C SER A 270 11.82 -27.29 35.10
N GLN A 271 12.19 -26.17 34.44
CA GLN A 271 13.48 -26.08 33.74
C GLN A 271 14.70 -25.82 34.61
N GLU A 272 14.55 -25.34 35.85
CA GLU A 272 15.58 -25.49 36.88
C GLU A 272 14.92 -25.68 38.24
N GLY A 273 14.60 -26.94 38.57
CA GLY A 273 14.20 -27.29 39.92
C GLY A 273 15.22 -26.71 40.91
N VAL A 274 14.73 -26.02 41.95
CA VAL A 274 15.55 -25.32 42.96
C VAL A 274 16.69 -26.20 43.51
N ASP A 275 16.50 -27.52 43.52
CA ASP A 275 17.52 -28.48 43.94
C ASP A 275 18.68 -28.65 42.95
N ALA A 276 18.44 -28.55 41.63
CA ALA A 276 19.49 -28.57 40.62
C ALA A 276 20.34 -27.28 40.65
N PHE A 277 19.72 -26.14 40.97
CA PHE A 277 20.43 -24.88 41.20
C PHE A 277 21.28 -24.93 42.48
N ARG A 278 20.72 -25.48 43.57
CA ARG A 278 21.44 -25.73 44.84
C ARG A 278 22.63 -26.68 44.65
N GLN A 279 22.48 -27.75 43.88
CA GLN A 279 23.58 -28.68 43.60
C GLN A 279 24.71 -28.00 42.80
N ARG A 280 24.38 -27.17 41.80
CA ARG A 280 25.39 -26.41 41.04
C ARG A 280 26.11 -25.37 41.89
N THR A 281 25.42 -24.67 42.79
CA THR A 281 26.06 -23.70 43.68
C THR A 281 26.96 -24.37 44.71
N VAL A 282 26.56 -25.54 45.25
CA VAL A 282 27.43 -26.33 46.13
C VAL A 282 28.70 -26.80 45.41
N GLN A 283 28.58 -27.34 44.19
CA GLN A 283 29.75 -27.74 43.39
C GLN A 283 30.68 -26.57 43.05
N LEU A 284 30.12 -25.39 42.76
CA LEU A 284 30.91 -24.17 42.56
C LEU A 284 31.67 -23.75 43.83
N LEU A 285 31.02 -23.80 44.99
CA LEU A 285 31.64 -23.48 46.27
C LEU A 285 32.75 -24.47 46.65
N GLU A 286 32.55 -25.76 46.42
CA GLU A 286 33.57 -26.79 46.61
C GLU A 286 34.79 -26.55 45.70
N SER A 287 34.55 -26.25 44.41
CA SER A 287 35.63 -25.95 43.46
C SER A 287 36.38 -24.66 43.80
N MET A 288 35.71 -23.69 44.42
CA MET A 288 36.32 -22.45 44.87
C MET A 288 37.19 -22.68 46.11
N ALA A 289 36.72 -23.51 47.06
CA ALA A 289 37.49 -23.90 48.23
C ALA A 289 38.78 -24.65 47.83
N GLU A 290 38.71 -25.56 46.86
CA GLU A 290 39.90 -26.25 46.34
C GLU A 290 40.91 -25.30 45.70
N LYS A 291 40.44 -24.32 44.92
CA LYS A 291 41.30 -23.30 44.29
C LYS A 291 41.97 -22.41 45.33
N VAL A 292 41.26 -22.03 46.39
CA VAL A 292 41.82 -21.26 47.51
C VAL A 292 42.87 -22.07 48.28
N MET A 293 42.63 -23.36 48.53
CA MET A 293 43.64 -24.22 49.18
C MET A 293 44.89 -24.41 48.32
N ARG A 294 44.75 -24.53 47.00
CA ARG A 294 45.90 -24.58 46.08
C ARG A 294 46.64 -23.25 46.01
N ALA A 295 45.92 -22.13 45.99
CA ALA A 295 46.51 -20.80 46.02
C ALA A 295 47.32 -20.61 47.31
N ASN A 296 46.76 -20.94 48.47
CA ASN A 296 47.47 -20.85 49.76
C ASN A 296 48.74 -21.71 49.80
N LYS A 297 48.67 -22.95 49.31
CA LYS A 297 49.86 -23.81 49.19
C LYS A 297 50.90 -23.23 48.25
N GLN A 298 50.48 -22.59 47.16
CA GLN A 298 51.40 -21.93 46.23
C GLN A 298 52.06 -20.70 46.86
N THR A 299 51.32 -19.88 47.62
CA THR A 299 51.90 -18.76 48.38
C THR A 299 52.88 -19.23 49.46
N ASP A 300 52.60 -20.34 50.15
CA ASP A 300 53.51 -20.90 51.15
C ASP A 300 54.80 -21.46 50.52
N THR A 301 54.75 -21.91 49.27
CA THR A 301 55.92 -22.40 48.51
C THR A 301 56.58 -21.34 47.64
N ASP A 302 56.08 -20.10 47.67
CA ASP A 302 56.55 -19.04 46.78
C ASP A 302 57.95 -18.59 47.24
N PRO A 303 59.02 -18.81 46.44
CA PRO A 303 60.40 -18.61 46.87
C PRO A 303 60.68 -17.17 47.32
N ILE A 304 59.99 -16.18 46.76
CA ILE A 304 60.15 -14.78 47.12
C ILE A 304 59.60 -14.48 48.52
N LEU A 305 58.49 -15.12 48.93
CA LEU A 305 57.91 -14.96 50.26
C LEU A 305 58.75 -15.69 51.32
N VAL A 306 59.32 -16.84 50.99
CA VAL A 306 60.24 -17.58 51.86
C VAL A 306 61.56 -16.81 52.03
N GLU A 307 62.10 -16.22 50.97
CA GLU A 307 63.26 -15.34 51.03
C GLU A 307 62.96 -14.08 51.86
N TYR A 308 61.80 -13.44 51.69
CA TYR A 308 61.37 -12.31 52.53
C TYR A 308 61.17 -12.69 54.00
N GLN A 309 60.63 -13.87 54.31
CA GLN A 309 60.49 -14.36 55.68
C GLN A 309 61.86 -14.73 56.30
N GLN A 310 62.82 -15.20 55.50
CA GLN A 310 64.20 -15.45 55.93
C GLN A 310 65.00 -14.16 56.13
N GLU A 311 64.77 -13.12 55.31
CA GLU A 311 65.36 -11.79 55.47
C GLU A 311 64.69 -10.96 56.58
N SER A 312 63.42 -11.26 56.92
CA SER A 312 62.61 -10.52 57.92
C SER A 312 62.42 -11.24 59.27
N GLY A 313 62.94 -12.45 59.46
CA GLY A 313 63.00 -13.13 60.78
C GLY A 313 64.36 -12.91 61.47
N LYS A 314 64.55 -12.87 62.79
CA LYS A 314 63.94 -13.64 63.89
C LYS A 314 63.49 -15.05 63.51
#